data_AF-A0A7V9JCA9-F1
#
_entry.id   AF-A0A7V9JCA9-F1
#
_cell.length_a   1.000
_cell.length_b   1.000
_cell.length_c   1.000
_cell.angle_alpha   90.00
_cell.angle_beta   90.00
_cell.angle_gamma   90.00
#
_symmetry.space_group_name_H-M   'P 1'
#
loop_
_entity.id
_entity.type
_entity.pdbx_description
1 polymer ?
#
loop_
_entity_poly.entity_id
_entity_poly.type
_entity_poly.pdbx_seq_one_letter_code
_entity_poly.pdbx_strand_id
1 'polypeptide(L)' 'MNVTYDPKTDTLTVVLSFEPVAESDEDKLGVILDHDEREHLVRIAG' A
#
# COMPACT_ATOMS: atom_id res chain seq x y z
N MET A 1 10.56 -5.18 2.75
CA MET A 1 10.02 -4.00 3.45
C MET A 1 10.75 -2.75 3.03
N ASN A 2 10.03 -1.80 2.42
CA ASN A 2 10.50 -0.46 2.04
C ASN A 2 9.45 0.56 2.50
N VAL A 3 9.89 1.70 3.03
CA VAL A 3 9.00 2.76 3.53
C VAL A 3 9.41 4.08 2.88
N THR A 4 8.45 4.76 2.27
CA THR A 4 8.65 6.05 1.60
C THR A 4 7.65 7.06 2.11
N TYR A 5 8.12 8.25 2.46
CA TYR A 5 7.28 9.39 2.84
C TYR A 5 7.40 10.47 1.78
N ASP A 6 6.27 10.93 1.23
CA ASP A 6 6.19 12.10 0.36
C ASP A 6 5.69 13.31 1.17
N PRO A 7 6.57 14.27 1.54
CA PRO A 7 6.18 15.45 2.30
C PRO A 7 5.31 16.43 1.51
N LYS A 8 5.23 16.30 0.17
CA LYS A 8 4.40 17.18 -0.66
C LYS A 8 2.90 16.84 -0.50
N THR A 9 2.59 15.55 -0.40
CA THR A 9 1.22 15.06 -0.27
C THR A 9 0.89 14.58 1.15
N ASP A 10 1.88 14.64 2.05
CA ASP A 10 1.82 14.07 3.39
C ASP A 10 1.40 12.59 3.38
N THR A 11 1.98 11.83 2.45
CA THR A 11 1.63 10.42 2.23
C THR A 11 2.77 9.51 2.66
N LEU A 12 2.45 8.48 3.44
CA LEU A 12 3.35 7.39 3.78
C LEU A 12 2.97 6.14 2.98
N THR A 13 3.94 5.57 2.28
CA THR A 13 3.79 4.28 1.59
C THR A 13 4.70 3.24 2.23
N VAL A 14 4.13 2.10 2.59
CA VAL A 14 4.83 0.93 3.13
C VAL A 14 4.67 -0.22 2.15
N VAL A 15 5.77 -0.66 1.54
CA VAL A 15 5.83 -1.82 0.66
C VAL A 15 6.33 -3.03 1.45
N LEU A 16 5.46 -4.01 1.67
CA LEU A 16 5.74 -5.22 2.44
C LEU A 16 6.48 -6.24 1.58
N SER A 17 5.98 -6.52 0.37
CA SER A 17 6.61 -7.36 -0.65
C SER A 17 6.66 -6.65 -2.02
N PHE A 18 7.49 -7.14 -2.93
CA PHE A 18 7.59 -6.61 -4.30
C PHE A 18 6.74 -7.42 -5.30
N GLU A 19 5.79 -8.21 -4.79
CA GLU A 19 4.83 -8.89 -5.64
C GLU A 19 3.91 -7.88 -6.33
N PRO A 20 3.46 -8.15 -7.56
CA PRO A 20 2.56 -7.24 -8.26
C PRO A 20 1.25 -7.04 -7.48
N VAL A 21 0.77 -5.81 -7.48
CA VAL A 21 -0.58 -5.48 -6.98
C VAL A 21 -1.61 -6.01 -7.98
N ALA A 22 -2.52 -6.85 -7.49
CA ALA A 22 -3.67 -7.33 -8.24
C ALA A 22 -4.94 -6.50 -7.92
N GLU A 23 -5.11 -6.11 -6.66
CA GLU A 23 -6.27 -5.37 -6.17
C GLU A 23 -5.86 -4.27 -5.18
N SER A 24 -6.61 -3.17 -5.19
CA SER A 24 -6.43 -2.03 -4.29
C SER A 24 -7.78 -1.57 -3.73
N ASP A 25 -7.88 -1.50 -2.41
CA ASP A 25 -9.11 -1.10 -1.71
C ASP A 25 -8.84 -0.05 -0.62
N GLU A 26 -9.81 0.84 -0.42
CA GLU A 26 -9.82 1.77 0.72
C GLU A 26 -10.47 1.10 1.94
N ASP A 27 -9.65 0.65 2.90
CA ASP A 27 -10.13 0.01 4.15
C ASP A 27 -10.75 1.03 5.11
N LYS A 28 -10.13 2.22 5.19
CA LYS A 28 -10.58 3.36 5.97
C LYS A 28 -10.29 4.63 5.20
N LEU A 29 -10.94 5.72 5.61
CA LEU A 29 -10.77 7.02 4.97
C LEU A 29 -9.28 7.39 4.84
N GLY A 30 -8.77 7.39 3.60
CA GLY A 30 -7.37 7.69 3.29
C GLY A 30 -6.38 6.54 3.46
N VAL A 31 -6.80 5.33 3.84
CA VAL A 31 -5.93 4.15 3.98
C VAL A 31 -6.23 3.16 2.86
N ILE A 32 -5.26 2.98 1.97
CA ILE A 32 -5.32 2.06 0.85
C ILE A 32 -4.51 0.81 1.18
N LEU A 33 -5.12 -0.35 0.97
CA LEU A 33 -4.49 -1.67 1.07
C LEU A 33 -4.39 -2.28 -0.33
N ASP A 34 -3.20 -2.76 -0.67
CA ASP A 34 -2.97 -3.45 -1.93
C ASP A 34 -2.66 -4.92 -1.69
N HIS A 35 -3.32 -5.80 -2.45
CA HIS A 35 -3.14 -7.24 -2.36
C HIS A 35 -2.57 -7.83 -3.66
N ASP A 36 -1.83 -8.94 -3.54
CA ASP A 36 -1.41 -9.76 -4.69
C ASP A 36 -2.55 -10.67 -5.19
N GLU A 37 -2.29 -11.46 -6.24
CA GLU A 37 -3.26 -12.42 -6.79
C GLU A 37 -3.66 -13.55 -5.81
N ARG A 38 -2.99 -13.67 -4.66
CA ARG A 38 -3.24 -14.66 -3.61
C ARG A 38 -3.88 -14.05 -2.37
N GLU A 39 -4.33 -12.79 -2.46
CA GLU A 39 -4.90 -12.01 -1.36
C GLU A 39 -3.92 -11.75 -0.20
N HIS A 40 -2.61 -11.79 -0.45
CA HIS A 40 -1.63 -11.32 0.51
C HIS A 40 -1.46 -9.81 0.40
N LEU A 41 -1.41 -9.13 1.55
CA LEU A 41 -1.15 -7.70 1.61
C LEU A 41 0.30 -7.38 1.19
N VAL A 42 0.45 -6.59 0.13
CA VAL A 42 1.77 -6.22 -0.43
C VAL A 42 2.15 -4.77 -0.17
N ARG A 43 1.17 -3.87 -0.05
CA ARG A 43 1.42 -2.43 0.20
C ARG A 43 0.30 -1.80 1.02
N ILE A 44 0.68 -0.80 1.82
CA ILE A 44 -0.22 0.09 2.55
C ILE A 44 0.17 1.52 2.17
N ALA A 45 -0.82 2.37 1.88
CA ALA A 45 -0.61 3.79 1.68
C ALA A 45 -1.65 4.63 2.42
N GLY A 46 -1.27 5.80 2.89
CA GLY A 46 -2.18 6.79 3.47
C GLY A 46 -1.50 8.07 3.90
#